data_AF-A0A357M2Q1-F1
#
_entry.id   AF-A0A357M2Q1-F1
#
_cell.length_a   1.000
_cell.length_b   1.000
_cell.length_c   1.000
_cell.angle_alpha   90.00
_cell.angle_beta   90.00
_cell.angle_gamma   90.00
#
_symmetry.space_group_name_H-M   'P 1'
#
loop_
_entity.id
_entity.type
_entity.pdbx_description
1 polymer ?
#
loop_
_entity_poly.entity_id
_entity_poly.type
_entity_poly.pdbx_seq_one_letter_code
_entity_poly.pdbx_strand_id
1 'polypeptide(L)' 'MAFKPREGADNDKRPARRGGRNKRKKVCFFTVNKITHIDYKDTELLKKFISERGKILPRRVTGTSAKYQRALTI' A
#
# COMPACT_ATOMS: atom_id res chain seq x y z
N MET A 1 -36.44 45.32 -5.70
CA MET A 1 -35.02 45.18 -5.33
C MET A 1 -34.91 45.01 -3.83
N ALA A 2 -34.68 43.78 -3.34
CA ALA A 2 -34.21 43.50 -1.99
C ALA A 2 -33.69 42.05 -1.95
N PHE A 3 -32.36 41.90 -1.95
CA PHE A 3 -31.65 40.62 -1.92
C PHE A 3 -31.52 40.18 -0.45
N LYS A 4 -32.25 39.14 -0.01
CA LYS A 4 -32.07 38.56 1.33
C LYS A 4 -31.03 37.43 1.25
N PRO A 5 -29.94 37.45 2.06
CA PRO A 5 -28.95 36.39 2.07
C PRO A 5 -29.53 35.11 2.71
N ARG A 6 -29.18 33.95 2.16
CA ARG A 6 -29.49 32.63 2.74
C ARG A 6 -28.63 32.41 3.97
N GLU A 7 -29.28 32.20 5.10
CA GLU A 7 -28.65 31.97 6.40
C GLU A 7 -27.87 30.64 6.41
N GLY A 8 -26.61 30.74 6.87
CA GLY A 8 -25.92 29.77 7.71
C GLY A 8 -25.90 28.30 7.28
N ALA A 9 -24.82 27.90 6.59
CA ALA A 9 -24.41 26.51 6.54
C ALA A 9 -23.74 26.12 7.87
N ASP A 10 -24.50 25.56 8.80
CA ASP A 10 -23.95 24.98 10.04
C ASP A 10 -23.20 23.68 9.74
N ASN A 11 -21.88 23.82 9.61
CA ASN A 11 -20.94 22.79 9.14
C ASN A 11 -20.27 22.02 10.29
N ASP A 12 -20.95 21.84 11.42
CA ASP A 12 -20.29 21.33 12.63
C ASP A 12 -20.90 20.02 13.16
N LYS A 13 -19.98 19.09 13.43
CA LYS A 13 -20.16 17.78 14.12
C LYS A 13 -20.45 16.57 13.23
N ARG A 14 -19.59 16.31 12.23
CA ARG A 14 -19.26 14.91 11.93
C ARG A 14 -18.23 14.45 12.96
N PRO A 15 -18.54 13.51 13.88
CA PRO A 15 -17.54 13.02 14.82
C PRO A 15 -16.38 12.43 14.02
N ALA A 16 -15.18 12.98 14.24
CA ALA A 16 -13.95 12.46 13.66
C ALA A 16 -13.91 10.95 13.92
N ARG A 17 -13.95 10.16 12.85
CA ARG A 17 -13.89 8.69 12.90
C ARG A 17 -12.58 8.28 13.57
N ARG A 18 -12.62 8.19 14.90
CA ARG A 18 -11.50 7.85 15.77
C ARG A 18 -11.32 6.35 15.69
N GLY A 19 -10.61 5.92 14.66
CA GLY A 19 -10.42 4.51 14.37
C GLY A 19 -9.49 4.24 13.19
N GLY A 20 -8.57 5.15 12.91
CA GLY A 20 -7.45 4.85 12.03
C GLY A 20 -6.55 3.85 12.74
N ARG A 21 -6.87 2.56 12.69
CA ARG A 21 -5.96 1.48 13.08
C ARG A 21 -4.61 1.81 12.46
N ASN A 22 -3.60 2.04 13.29
CA ASN A 22 -2.22 2.27 12.86
C ASN A 22 -1.82 1.15 11.90
N LYS A 23 -2.00 1.39 10.59
CA LYS A 23 -1.53 0.46 9.56
C LYS A 23 -0.03 0.57 9.61
N ARG A 24 0.61 -0.45 10.20
CA ARG A 24 2.06 -0.59 10.20
C ARG A 24 2.55 -0.28 8.79
N LYS A 25 3.49 0.66 8.69
CA LYS A 25 4.11 1.03 7.41
C LYS A 25 4.69 -0.26 6.83
N LYS A 26 4.21 -0.66 5.65
CA LYS A 26 4.73 -1.84 4.97
C LYS A 26 6.10 -1.48 4.44
N VAL A 27 7.13 -2.12 4.97
CA VAL A 27 8.51 -1.92 4.56
C VAL A 27 8.86 -2.93 3.49
N CYS A 28 9.65 -2.52 2.50
CA CYS A 28 10.11 -3.41 1.47
C CYS A 28 11.11 -4.43 2.04
N PHE A 29 10.77 -5.71 1.94
CA PHE A 29 11.62 -6.83 2.36
C PHE A 29 13.04 -6.77 1.77
N PHE A 30 13.15 -6.50 0.46
CA PHE A 30 14.44 -6.38 -0.22
C PHE A 30 15.30 -5.22 0.26
N THR A 31 14.67 -4.11 0.65
CA THR A 31 15.41 -2.91 1.11
C THR A 31 15.93 -3.10 2.53
N VAL A 32 15.17 -3.81 3.38
CA VAL A 32 15.59 -4.15 4.75
C VAL A 32 16.73 -5.16 4.74
N ASN A 33 16.61 -6.20 3.90
CA ASN A 33 17.60 -7.26 3.81
C ASN A 33 18.80 -6.92 2.91
N LYS A 34 18.84 -5.71 2.32
CA LYS A 34 19.87 -5.25 1.38
C LYS A 34 20.17 -6.26 0.26
N ILE A 35 19.15 -6.99 -0.19
CA ILE A 35 19.30 -7.95 -1.29
C ILE A 35 19.33 -7.13 -2.58
N THR A 36 20.51 -7.07 -3.20
CA THR A 36 20.78 -6.27 -4.41
C THR A 36 20.32 -6.97 -5.69
N HIS A 37 20.33 -8.31 -5.70
CA HIS A 37 19.94 -9.14 -6.83
C HIS A 37 18.87 -10.15 -6.43
N ILE A 38 17.81 -10.25 -7.25
CA ILE A 38 16.75 -11.24 -7.12
C ILE A 38 17.00 -12.27 -8.21
N ASP A 39 17.54 -13.42 -7.82
CA ASP A 39 17.76 -14.53 -8.75
C ASP A 39 16.51 -15.40 -8.87
N TYR A 40 16.23 -15.85 -10.10
CA TYR A 40 15.10 -16.73 -10.39
C TYR A 40 15.28 -18.15 -9.83
N LYS A 41 16.53 -18.51 -9.48
CA LYS A 41 16.88 -19.82 -8.91
C LYS A 41 16.46 -19.95 -7.45
N ASP A 42 16.29 -18.83 -6.75
CA ASP A 42 15.91 -18.80 -5.33
C ASP A 42 14.40 -18.97 -5.16
N THR A 43 13.95 -20.20 -5.35
CA THR A 43 12.52 -20.55 -5.23
C THR A 43 11.94 -20.26 -3.85
N GLU A 44 12.75 -20.31 -2.79
CA GLU A 44 12.32 -20.01 -1.41
C GLU A 44 11.93 -18.55 -1.21
N LEU A 45 12.66 -17.62 -1.84
CA LEU A 45 12.36 -16.20 -1.78
C LEU A 45 11.15 -15.89 -2.65
N LEU A 46 11.10 -16.44 -3.86
CA LEU A 46 10.02 -16.20 -4.81
C LEU A 46 8.67 -16.74 -4.32
N LYS A 47 8.65 -17.90 -3.66
CA LYS A 47 7.45 -18.48 -3.05
C LYS A 47 6.74 -17.51 -2.10
N LYS A 48 7.46 -16.63 -1.40
CA LYS A 48 6.88 -15.63 -0.49
C LYS A 48 6.15 -14.49 -1.20
N PHE A 49 6.47 -14.25 -2.48
CA PHE A 49 5.85 -13.21 -3.31
C PHE A 49 4.77 -13.75 -4.25
N ILE A 50 4.52 -15.06 -4.21
CA ILE A 50 3.55 -15.76 -5.04
C ILE A 50 2.40 -16.25 -4.14
N SER A 51 1.18 -16.12 -4.63
CA SER A 51 -0.02 -16.71 -4.01
C SER A 51 -0.06 -18.21 -4.30
N GLU A 52 -0.78 -19.00 -3.50
CA GLU A 52 -0.99 -20.44 -3.72
C GLU A 52 -1.44 -20.80 -5.15
N ARG A 53 -2.12 -19.87 -5.84
CA ARG A 53 -2.55 -20.02 -7.24
C ARG A 53 -1.48 -19.64 -8.28
N GLY A 54 -0.23 -19.44 -7.89
CA GLY A 54 0.85 -19.03 -8.80
C GLY A 54 0.79 -17.56 -9.24
N LYS A 55 -0.12 -16.75 -8.68
CA LYS A 55 -0.24 -15.31 -9.02
C LYS A 55 0.76 -14.49 -8.21
N ILE A 56 1.44 -13.54 -8.87
CA ILE A 56 2.34 -12.60 -8.19
C ILE A 56 1.51 -11.68 -7.28
N LEU A 57 1.91 -11.57 -6.02
CA LEU A 57 1.25 -10.69 -5.06
C LEU A 57 1.48 -9.21 -5.44
N PRO A 58 0.44 -8.37 -5.36
CA PRO A 58 0.58 -6.96 -5.67
C PRO A 58 1.43 -6.25 -4.61
N ARG A 59 2.20 -5.23 -5.05
CA ARG A 59 3.02 -4.36 -4.20
C ARG A 59 2.31 -3.83 -2.95
N ARG A 60 1.00 -3.59 -3.02
CA ARG A 60 0.19 -3.10 -1.89
C ARG A 60 0.13 -4.08 -0.72
N VAL A 61 0.30 -5.37 -0.98
CA VAL A 61 0.29 -6.43 0.04
C VAL A 61 1.69 -6.58 0.62
N THR A 62 2.70 -6.73 -0.24
CA THR A 62 4.10 -7.07 0.10
C THR A 62 4.97 -5.87 0.48
N GLY A 63 4.58 -4.64 0.11
CA GLY A 63 5.34 -3.43 0.42
C GLY A 63 6.66 -3.28 -0.36
N THR A 64 6.86 -4.05 -1.42
CA THR A 64 8.07 -4.03 -2.26
C THR A 64 8.30 -2.66 -2.90
N SER A 65 9.55 -2.30 -3.20
CA SER A 65 9.85 -1.08 -3.96
C SER A 65 9.37 -1.25 -5.40
N ALA A 66 9.06 -0.14 -6.09
CA ALA A 66 8.66 -0.20 -7.50
C ALA A 66 9.78 -0.72 -8.43
N LYS A 67 11.05 -0.63 -8.01
CA LYS A 67 12.18 -1.19 -8.76
C LYS A 67 12.19 -2.72 -8.65
N TYR A 68 12.11 -3.24 -7.42
CA TYR A 68 12.09 -4.68 -7.17
C TYR A 68 10.82 -5.35 -7.70
N GLN A 69 9.66 -4.69 -7.62
CA GLN A 69 8.43 -5.24 -8.18
C GLN A 69 8.52 -5.39 -9.70
N ARG A 70 9.17 -4.46 -10.41
CA ARG A 70 9.37 -4.57 -11.86
C ARG A 70 10.32 -5.71 -12.23
N ALA A 71 11.39 -5.90 -11.46
CA ALA A 71 12.31 -7.01 -11.63
C ALA A 71 11.65 -8.39 -11.39
N LEU A 72 10.61 -8.46 -10.54
CA LEU A 72 9.84 -9.68 -10.29
C LEU A 72 8.78 -10.00 -11.35
N THR A 73 8.39 -9.01 -12.17
CA THR A 73 7.31 -9.15 -13.17
C THR A 73 7.81 -9.34 -14.60
N ILE A 74 9.12 -9.26 -14.81
CA ILE A 74 9.77 -9.49 -16.11
C ILE A 74 10.03 -10.99 -16.28
#